data_AF-A0A1I1M1F0-F1
#
_entry.id   AF-A0A1I1M1F0-F1
#
_cell.length_a   1.000
_cell.length_b   1.000
_cell.length_c   1.000
_cell.angle_alpha   90.00
_cell.angle_beta   90.00
_cell.angle_gamma   90.00
#
_symmetry.space_group_name_H-M   'P 1'
#
loop_
_entity.id
_entity.type
_entity.pdbx_description
1 polymer ?
#
loop_
_entity_poly.entity_id
_entity_poly.type
_entity_poly.pdbx_seq_one_letter_code
_entity_poly.pdbx_strand_id
1 'polypeptide(L)'
;MEERIRTALEFLKDGQSFTVGELRLGAEKPRVIEVTGWSQYTNFANLTRQQCLRELEEIKALFYKMVDASSELKDFIKDKFIEFNLCFDDYGKVSIGICSEKNGIVKWEVDLKE
;
A
#
# COMPACT_ATOMS: atom_id res chain seq x y z
N MET A 1 -1.88 12.40 -13.52
CA MET A 1 -2.14 11.67 -12.25
C MET A 1 -3.58 11.21 -12.21
N GLU A 2 -4.54 12.10 -12.44
CA GLU A 2 -5.98 11.80 -12.50
C GLU A 2 -6.34 10.68 -13.48
N GLU A 3 -5.83 10.68 -14.72
CA GLU A 3 -6.07 9.60 -15.70
C GLU A 3 -5.58 8.23 -15.20
N ARG A 4 -4.41 8.17 -14.54
CA ARG A 4 -3.88 6.92 -13.98
C ARG A 4 -4.73 6.41 -12.82
N ILE A 5 -5.29 7.31 -12.00
CA ILE A 5 -6.23 6.95 -10.93
C ILE A 5 -7.51 6.40 -11.53
N ARG A 6 -8.03 7.00 -12.61
CA ARG A 6 -9.21 6.49 -13.32
C ARG A 6 -8.99 5.10 -13.88
N THR A 7 -7.87 4.86 -14.56
CA THR A 7 -7.51 3.51 -15.02
C THR A 7 -7.42 2.55 -13.83
N ALA A 8 -6.72 2.89 -12.76
CA ALA A 8 -6.64 2.04 -11.58
C ALA A 8 -8.02 1.68 -11.03
N LEU A 9 -8.95 2.64 -11.01
CA LEU A 9 -10.31 2.42 -10.55
C LEU A 9 -11.08 1.39 -11.40
N GLU A 10 -10.86 1.34 -12.71
CA GLU A 10 -11.43 0.30 -13.58
C GLU A 10 -10.96 -1.09 -13.15
N PHE A 11 -9.65 -1.27 -12.99
CA PHE A 11 -9.08 -2.53 -12.50
C PHE A 11 -9.60 -2.91 -11.10
N LEU A 12 -9.69 -1.95 -10.18
CA LEU A 12 -10.16 -2.20 -8.82
C LEU A 12 -11.64 -2.58 -8.78
N LYS A 13 -12.48 -2.04 -9.67
CA LYS A 13 -13.89 -2.42 -9.80
C LYS A 13 -14.05 -3.87 -10.28
N ASP A 14 -13.09 -4.35 -11.07
CA ASP A 14 -13.03 -5.74 -11.54
C ASP A 14 -12.33 -6.69 -10.54
N GLY A 15 -12.02 -6.21 -9.34
CA GLY A 15 -11.35 -7.00 -8.31
C GLY A 15 -9.89 -7.31 -8.62
N GLN A 16 -9.25 -6.50 -9.47
CA GLN A 16 -7.85 -6.62 -9.85
C GLN A 16 -6.99 -5.58 -9.13
N SER A 17 -5.69 -5.64 -9.36
CA SER A 17 -4.73 -4.65 -8.88
C SER A 17 -4.18 -3.77 -10.00
N PHE A 18 -3.79 -2.55 -9.65
CA PHE A 18 -3.12 -1.64 -10.57
C PHE A 18 -2.09 -0.76 -9.84
N THR A 19 -0.98 -0.46 -10.51
CA THR A 19 0.08 0.39 -9.95
C THR A 19 -0.12 1.84 -10.38
N VAL A 20 -0.18 2.75 -9.41
CA VAL A 20 -0.25 4.20 -9.63
C VAL A 20 0.93 4.87 -8.94
N GLY A 21 1.95 5.23 -9.75
CA GLY A 21 3.19 5.78 -9.20
C GLY A 21 3.94 4.70 -8.42
N GLU A 22 4.17 4.95 -7.13
CA GLU A 22 4.92 4.07 -6.23
C GLU A 22 4.04 3.10 -5.45
N LEU A 23 2.71 3.24 -5.57
CA LEU A 23 1.75 2.38 -4.87
C LEU A 23 1.11 1.39 -5.82
N ARG A 24 0.98 0.13 -5.38
CA ARG A 24 0.07 -0.84 -5.96
C ARG A 24 -1.22 -0.84 -5.15
N LEU A 25 -2.34 -0.61 -5.83
CA LEU A 25 -3.68 -0.73 -5.26
C LEU A 25 -4.27 -2.07 -5.67
N GLY A 26 -4.81 -2.82 -4.73
CA GLY A 26 -5.46 -4.11 -4.93
C GLY A 26 -6.88 -4.12 -4.38
N ALA A 27 -7.77 -4.86 -5.05
CA ALA A 27 -9.16 -5.09 -4.62
C ALA A 27 -9.55 -6.57 -4.73
N GLU A 28 -8.56 -7.46 -4.70
CA GLU A 28 -8.73 -8.91 -4.84
C GLU A 28 -9.56 -9.50 -3.68
N LYS A 29 -9.50 -8.89 -2.50
CA LYS A 29 -10.25 -9.29 -1.30
C LYS A 29 -11.59 -8.54 -1.18
N PRO A 30 -12.72 -9.23 -0.88
CA PRO A 30 -14.01 -8.58 -0.70
C PRO A 30 -13.97 -7.47 0.35
N ARG A 31 -14.42 -6.26 -0.04
CA ARG A 31 -14.49 -5.07 0.82
C ARG A 31 -13.15 -4.62 1.42
N VAL A 32 -12.02 -5.07 0.89
CA VAL A 32 -10.69 -4.62 1.32
C VAL A 32 -9.98 -4.00 0.12
N ILE A 33 -9.38 -2.84 0.35
CA ILE A 33 -8.42 -2.24 -0.56
C ILE A 33 -7.03 -2.44 0.04
N GLU A 34 -6.20 -3.16 -0.70
CA GLU A 34 -4.80 -3.37 -0.34
C GLU A 34 -3.98 -2.24 -0.98
N VAL A 35 -3.26 -1.49 -0.15
CA VAL A 35 -2.37 -0.42 -0.59
C VAL A 35 -0.95 -0.87 -0.28
N THR A 36 -0.19 -1.25 -1.29
CA THR A 36 1.17 -1.76 -1.14
C THR A 36 2.18 -0.74 -1.62
N GLY A 37 3.16 -0.44 -0.78
CA GLY A 37 4.39 0.27 -1.15
C GLY A 37 5.62 -0.55 -0.83
N TRP A 38 6.78 -0.09 -1.29
CA TRP A 38 8.06 -0.75 -1.10
C TRP A 38 9.03 0.12 -0.32
N SER A 39 9.72 -0.48 0.65
CA SER A 39 10.81 0.13 1.40
C SER A 39 11.88 0.64 0.44
N GLN A 40 12.38 1.84 0.71
CA GLN A 40 13.46 2.47 -0.06
C GLN A 40 14.84 1.99 0.38
N TYR A 41 14.92 1.26 1.51
CA TYR A 41 16.15 0.61 1.94
C TYR A 41 16.46 -0.59 1.04
N THR A 42 17.72 -0.69 0.60
CA THR A 42 18.18 -1.74 -0.31
C THR A 42 18.80 -2.94 0.40
N ASN A 43 19.08 -2.81 1.70
CA ASN A 43 19.60 -3.91 2.51
C ASN A 43 18.60 -4.24 3.61
N PHE A 44 17.95 -5.40 3.48
CA PHE A 44 16.98 -5.90 4.44
C PHE A 44 17.51 -5.94 5.88
N ALA A 45 18.79 -6.28 6.08
CA ALA A 45 19.39 -6.38 7.41
C ALA A 45 19.53 -5.03 8.13
N ASN A 46 19.38 -3.92 7.41
CA ASN A 46 19.43 -2.57 7.96
C ASN A 46 18.05 -2.03 8.37
N LEU A 47 16.98 -2.76 8.09
CA LEU A 47 15.63 -2.37 8.46
C LEU A 47 15.41 -2.46 9.97
N THR A 48 14.73 -1.45 10.49
CA THR A 48 14.25 -1.36 11.88
C THR A 48 12.75 -1.13 11.87
N ARG A 49 12.07 -1.50 12.96
CA ARG A 49 10.63 -1.27 13.07
C ARG A 49 10.30 0.20 12.95
N GLN A 50 11.10 1.09 13.55
CA GLN A 50 10.89 2.53 13.46
C GLN A 50 10.96 3.06 12.01
N GLN A 51 11.89 2.58 11.20
CA GLN A 51 11.99 2.97 9.79
C GLN A 51 10.76 2.50 9.00
N CYS A 52 10.39 1.23 9.18
CA CYS A 52 9.26 0.66 8.47
C CYS A 52 7.93 1.34 8.84
N LEU A 53 7.73 1.69 10.11
CA LEU A 53 6.55 2.46 10.53
C LEU A 53 6.50 3.85 9.88
N ARG A 54 7.66 4.51 9.72
CA ARG A 54 7.74 5.80 9.02
C ARG A 54 7.37 5.66 7.55
N GLU A 55 7.94 4.68 6.86
CA GLU A 55 7.61 4.43 5.44
C GLU A 55 6.14 4.03 5.26
N LEU A 56 5.54 3.31 6.22
CA LEU A 56 4.12 2.99 6.20
C LEU A 56 3.23 4.24 6.33
N GLU A 57 3.61 5.20 7.18
CA GLU A 57 2.92 6.50 7.26
C GLU A 57 3.07 7.33 5.97
N GLU A 58 4.22 7.25 5.30
CA GLU A 58 4.43 7.89 3.99
C GLU A 58 3.53 7.28 2.91
N ILE A 59 3.38 5.94 2.89
CA ILE A 59 2.44 5.22 2.02
C ILE A 59 1.00 5.69 2.29
N LYS A 60 0.58 5.77 3.56
CA LYS A 60 -0.75 6.25 3.95
C LYS A 60 -0.98 7.67 3.46
N ALA A 61 -0.02 8.57 3.69
CA ALA A 61 -0.10 9.95 3.25
C ALA A 61 -0.21 10.07 1.71
N LEU A 62 0.56 9.27 0.96
CA LEU A 62 0.52 9.26 -0.49
C LEU A 62 -0.83 8.74 -1.01
N PHE A 63 -1.36 7.67 -0.44
CA PHE A 63 -2.67 7.15 -0.80
C PHE A 63 -3.77 8.18 -0.54
N TYR A 64 -3.79 8.84 0.62
CA TYR A 64 -4.83 9.84 0.91
C TYR A 64 -4.72 11.08 0.01
N LYS A 65 -3.51 11.47 -0.43
CA LYS A 65 -3.37 12.49 -1.48
C LYS A 65 -4.04 12.07 -2.80
N MET A 66 -3.97 10.78 -3.17
CA MET A 66 -4.66 10.27 -4.35
C MET A 66 -6.19 10.27 -4.18
N VAL A 67 -6.67 9.92 -2.98
CA VAL A 67 -8.11 9.98 -2.63
C VAL A 67 -8.63 11.41 -2.70
N ASP A 68 -7.89 12.38 -2.16
CA ASP A 68 -8.28 13.79 -2.20
C ASP A 68 -8.26 14.36 -3.62
N ALA A 69 -7.41 13.82 -4.50
CA ALA A 69 -7.33 14.22 -5.90
C ALA A 69 -8.40 13.56 -6.80
N SER A 70 -9.19 12.61 -6.30
CA SER A 70 -10.19 11.88 -7.10
C SER A 70 -11.45 11.56 -6.30
N SER A 71 -12.53 12.29 -6.58
CA SER A 71 -13.85 12.02 -6.00
C SER A 71 -14.33 10.60 -6.29
N GLU A 72 -14.06 10.07 -7.49
CA GLU A 72 -14.44 8.70 -7.86
C GLU A 72 -13.73 7.64 -7.00
N LEU A 73 -12.43 7.81 -6.74
CA LEU A 73 -11.70 6.92 -5.85
C LEU A 73 -12.22 7.04 -4.42
N LYS A 74 -12.47 8.26 -3.95
CA LYS A 74 -13.05 8.53 -2.63
C LYS A 74 -14.40 7.85 -2.43
N ASP A 75 -15.28 7.94 -3.42
CA ASP A 75 -16.60 7.29 -3.39
C ASP A 75 -16.49 5.76 -3.43
N PHE A 76 -15.52 5.22 -4.18
CA PHE A 76 -15.32 3.77 -4.29
C PHE A 76 -14.84 3.12 -2.99
N ILE A 77 -14.02 3.81 -2.21
CA ILE A 77 -13.44 3.24 -0.98
C ILE A 77 -14.29 3.44 0.28
N LYS A 78 -15.33 4.27 0.23
CA LYS A 78 -16.09 4.72 1.42
C LYS A 78 -16.63 3.59 2.31
N ASP A 79 -17.02 2.46 1.70
CA ASP A 79 -17.62 1.29 2.38
C ASP A 79 -16.63 0.11 2.46
N LYS A 80 -15.33 0.37 2.30
CA LYS A 80 -14.27 -0.64 2.27
C LYS A 80 -13.28 -0.42 3.42
N PHE A 81 -12.69 -1.52 3.88
CA PHE A 81 -11.51 -1.46 4.73
C PHE A 81 -10.27 -1.20 3.89
N ILE A 82 -9.31 -0.50 4.47
CA ILE A 82 -8.02 -0.25 3.84
C ILE A 82 -6.95 -0.99 4.64
N GLU A 83 -6.13 -1.77 3.95
CA GLU A 83 -5.00 -2.47 4.50
C GLU A 83 -3.74 -1.93 3.83
N PHE A 84 -2.92 -1.22 4.60
CA PHE A 84 -1.65 -0.68 4.14
C PHE A 84 -0.56 -1.72 4.34
N ASN A 85 0.26 -1.95 3.33
CA ASN A 85 1.31 -2.97 3.35
C ASN A 85 2.64 -2.32 2.96
N LEU A 86 3.68 -2.59 3.75
CA LEU A 86 5.05 -2.29 3.40
C LEU A 86 5.75 -3.59 3.00
N CYS A 87 6.35 -3.59 1.82
CA CYS A 87 7.15 -4.69 1.31
C CYS A 87 8.61 -4.29 1.13
N PHE A 88 9.51 -5.26 1.11
CA PHE A 88 10.87 -5.11 0.63
C PHE A 88 10.97 -5.72 -0.78
N ASP A 89 11.54 -4.99 -1.72
CA ASP A 89 11.87 -5.51 -3.05
C ASP A 89 13.29 -6.09 -3.04
N ASP A 90 13.43 -7.41 -3.17
CA ASP A 90 14.73 -8.08 -3.32
C ASP A 90 15.23 -7.95 -4.76
N TYR A 91 15.48 -6.72 -5.19
CA TYR A 91 16.00 -6.38 -6.52
C TYR A 91 15.17 -7.01 -7.65
N GLY A 92 13.84 -6.94 -7.55
CA GLY A 92 12.89 -7.47 -8.53
C GLY A 92 12.74 -9.00 -8.54
N LYS A 93 13.44 -9.74 -7.66
CA LYS A 93 13.30 -11.21 -7.57
C LYS A 93 12.04 -11.61 -6.83
N VAL A 94 11.78 -10.95 -5.69
CA VAL A 94 10.66 -11.25 -4.81
C VAL A 94 10.28 -10.02 -4.00
N SER A 95 8.99 -9.89 -3.73
CA SER A 95 8.45 -8.93 -2.76
C SER A 95 8.27 -9.64 -1.42
N ILE A 96 8.96 -9.17 -0.38
CA ILE A 96 8.89 -9.72 0.97
C ILE A 96 8.00 -8.81 1.80
N GLY A 97 6.92 -9.32 2.39
CA GLY A 97 6.10 -8.55 3.32
C GLY A 97 6.88 -8.20 4.59
N ILE A 98 6.88 -6.92 4.98
CA ILE A 98 7.53 -6.46 6.21
C ILE A 98 6.49 -6.32 7.32
N CYS A 99 5.52 -5.44 7.08
CA CYS A 99 4.42 -5.19 7.99
C CYS A 99 3.19 -4.70 7.23
N SER A 100 2.03 -4.85 7.88
CA SER A 100 0.79 -4.27 7.42
C SER A 100 0.06 -3.54 8.54
N GLU A 101 -0.76 -2.56 8.19
CA GLU A 101 -1.67 -1.89 9.12
C GLU A 101 -3.10 -1.96 8.61
N LYS A 102 -4.00 -2.39 9.49
CA LYS A 102 -5.44 -2.37 9.25
C LYS A 102 -6.15 -1.91 10.51
N ASN A 103 -6.99 -0.88 10.38
CA ASN A 103 -7.72 -0.27 11.51
C ASN A 103 -6.79 0.16 12.66
N GLY A 104 -5.62 0.73 12.34
CA GLY A 104 -4.64 1.18 13.34
C GLY A 104 -3.86 0.06 14.04
N ILE A 105 -4.09 -1.21 13.68
CA ILE A 105 -3.36 -2.35 14.23
C ILE A 105 -2.27 -2.74 13.24
N VAL A 106 -1.01 -2.62 13.69
CA VAL A 106 0.16 -3.05 12.91
C VAL A 106 0.44 -4.53 13.18
N LYS A 107 0.61 -5.29 12.10
CA LYS A 107 1.05 -6.68 12.11
C LYS A 107 2.42 -6.77 11.43
N TRP A 108 3.38 -7.42 12.09
CA TRP A 108 4.70 -7.70 11.54
C TRP A 108 4.73 -9.09 10.92
N GLU A 109 5.35 -9.21 9.75
CA GLU A 109 5.57 -10.48 9.04
C GLU A 109 7.02 -10.96 9.15
N VAL A 110 7.90 -10.08 9.61
CA VAL A 110 9.34 -10.32 9.81
C VAL A 110 9.77 -9.83 11.18
N ASP A 111 10.79 -10.48 11.75
CA ASP A 111 11.39 -10.04 13.00
C ASP A 111 12.50 -9.04 12.73
N LEU A 112 12.27 -7.78 13.10
CA LEU A 112 13.21 -6.67 12.95
C LEU A 112 13.61 -6.14 14.31
N LYS A 113 14.81 -5.56 14.37
CA LYS A 113 15.24 -4.73 15.50
C LYS A 113 14.26 -3.57 15.68
N GLU A 114 14.05 -3.17 16.93
CA GLU A 114 13.25 -1.98 17.28
C GLU A 114 13.74 -0.73 16.54
#